data_AF-A0A7S3BU56-F1
#
_entry.id   AF-A0A7S3BU56-F1
#
_cell.length_a   1.000
_cell.length_b   1.000
_cell.length_c   1.000
_cell.angle_alpha   90.00
_cell.angle_beta   90.00
_cell.angle_gamma   90.00
#
_symmetry.space_group_name_H-M   'P 1'
#
loop_
_entity.id
_entity.type
_entity.pdbx_description
1 polymer ?
#
loop_
_entity_poly.entity_id
_entity_poly.type
_entity_poly.pdbx_seq_one_letter_code
_entity_poly.pdbx_strand_id
1 'polypeptide(L)'
;MEYRALQRARARCLADAGTAAGCAAAQDAARLANFTRFLVKVPEHTWGLDCKHAPNDWHAWSNADLSAARESEPLFWAAEHGWRLQRAYIRYAIDALDAADPLLALVSEELAALAPAKEEPPPGQAPDGFVKLADPSASVTFAGGNESGAMIVAFSSNGLALGRFAAGGVEWAAESRPLLDFAYSTYTADDYSIVRTRYWFDPIQGSDPNGWMHKDYLKPNVSAGNPVHSTVRPTLEGVYAKYAASGYAQALLATARMPKDAVHFAGAPERLSILLEPQADGGDLQATLTWRRKTPTRLPEAAWLRVLGPPDASWTVEKMGSSVSPYQVLRNSSVMHAVGDAGATLQDKKSGALLSVGSLDAALLSVGAPDPFYATTKDGSPPATATHGSSFCLANNIWGTNYVMWQPYDAKDSDAAFRFTLRAVAAQA
;
A
#
# COMPACT_ATOMS: atom_id res chain seq x y z
N MET A 1 3.69 -2.33 -7.21
CA MET A 1 3.92 -3.72 -6.76
C MET A 1 5.00 -4.40 -7.59
N GLU A 2 4.74 -4.77 -8.86
CA GLU A 2 5.70 -5.49 -9.73
C GLU A 2 7.09 -4.84 -9.82
N TYR A 3 7.15 -3.50 -9.96
CA TYR A 3 8.42 -2.76 -9.95
C TYR A 3 9.28 -3.05 -8.71
N ARG A 4 8.66 -3.03 -7.52
CA ARG A 4 9.38 -3.27 -6.24
C ARG A 4 9.82 -4.72 -6.12
N ALA A 5 9.00 -5.66 -6.57
CA ALA A 5 9.36 -7.08 -6.67
C ALA A 5 10.63 -7.29 -7.52
N LEU A 6 10.69 -6.70 -8.71
CA LEU A 6 11.88 -6.78 -9.56
C LEU A 6 13.10 -6.07 -8.94
N GLN A 7 12.90 -4.94 -8.25
CA GLN A 7 13.98 -4.25 -7.54
C GLN A 7 14.54 -5.08 -6.38
N ARG A 8 13.69 -5.79 -5.62
CA ARG A 8 14.13 -6.73 -4.59
C ARG A 8 14.89 -7.90 -5.17
N ALA A 9 14.37 -8.54 -6.21
CA ALA A 9 15.06 -9.63 -6.90
C ALA A 9 16.46 -9.18 -7.36
N ARG A 10 16.55 -7.98 -7.95
CA ARG A 10 17.82 -7.37 -8.36
C ARG A 10 18.75 -7.12 -7.18
N ALA A 11 18.25 -6.57 -6.08
CA ALA A 11 19.04 -6.30 -4.88
C ALA A 11 19.58 -7.59 -4.25
N ARG A 12 18.74 -8.64 -4.14
CA ARG A 12 19.14 -9.99 -3.70
C ARG A 12 20.24 -10.56 -4.59
N CYS A 13 20.05 -10.52 -5.91
CA CYS A 13 21.03 -11.02 -6.87
C CYS A 13 22.39 -10.34 -6.75
N LEU A 14 22.41 -9.02 -6.50
CA LEU A 14 23.63 -8.25 -6.27
C LEU A 14 24.29 -8.54 -4.92
N ALA A 15 23.49 -8.74 -3.86
CA ALA A 15 24.01 -9.07 -2.54
C ALA A 15 24.68 -10.46 -2.51
N ASP A 16 24.14 -11.40 -3.29
CA ASP A 16 24.65 -12.77 -3.38
C ASP A 16 25.74 -12.95 -4.45
N ALA A 17 26.32 -11.85 -4.95
CA ALA A 17 27.33 -11.87 -6.01
C ALA A 17 28.53 -12.77 -5.65
N GLY A 18 28.88 -13.69 -6.55
CA GLY A 18 29.93 -14.69 -6.34
C GLY A 18 29.44 -16.02 -5.75
N THR A 19 28.15 -16.15 -5.45
CA THR A 19 27.50 -17.44 -5.17
C THR A 19 26.84 -18.01 -6.43
N ALA A 20 26.43 -19.29 -6.39
CA ALA A 20 25.65 -19.89 -7.48
C ALA A 20 24.24 -19.27 -7.66
N ALA A 21 23.74 -18.56 -6.64
CA ALA A 21 22.42 -17.93 -6.63
C ALA A 21 22.45 -16.43 -7.00
N GLY A 22 23.64 -15.82 -7.09
CA GLY A 22 23.80 -14.39 -7.33
C GLY A 22 24.28 -14.02 -8.73
N CYS A 23 24.24 -12.73 -9.02
CA CYS A 23 24.67 -12.14 -10.28
C CYS A 23 26.22 -12.13 -10.35
N ALA A 24 26.83 -12.59 -11.45
CA ALA A 24 28.29 -12.58 -11.60
C ALA A 24 28.80 -11.20 -12.05
N ALA A 25 29.80 -10.64 -11.35
CA ALA A 25 30.24 -9.26 -11.54
C ALA A 25 30.79 -8.93 -12.96
N ALA A 26 31.31 -9.92 -13.71
CA ALA A 26 31.99 -9.68 -14.98
C ALA A 26 31.26 -10.24 -16.23
N GLN A 27 30.53 -11.35 -16.13
CA GLN A 27 29.85 -11.98 -17.28
C GLN A 27 28.39 -11.51 -17.47
N ASP A 28 27.74 -11.01 -16.41
CA ASP A 28 26.33 -10.62 -16.44
C ASP A 28 26.10 -9.10 -16.53
N ALA A 29 27.18 -8.31 -16.63
CA ALA A 29 27.12 -6.85 -16.57
C ALA A 29 26.20 -6.24 -17.65
N ALA A 30 26.22 -6.78 -18.88
CA ALA A 30 25.38 -6.28 -19.98
C ALA A 30 23.89 -6.62 -19.79
N ARG A 31 23.58 -7.85 -19.34
CA ARG A 31 22.19 -8.30 -19.09
C ARG A 31 21.58 -7.54 -17.92
N LEU A 32 22.32 -7.47 -16.80
CA LEU A 32 21.90 -6.71 -15.63
C LEU A 32 21.75 -5.22 -15.96
N ALA A 33 22.62 -4.65 -16.80
CA ALA A 33 22.48 -3.28 -17.29
C ALA A 33 21.21 -3.10 -18.12
N ASN A 34 20.88 -4.03 -19.04
CA ASN A 34 19.66 -3.96 -19.84
C ASN A 34 18.40 -4.13 -18.98
N PHE A 35 18.37 -5.12 -18.08
CA PHE A 35 17.31 -5.29 -17.08
C PHE A 35 17.08 -3.99 -16.31
N THR A 36 18.16 -3.41 -15.77
CA THR A 36 18.10 -2.16 -15.00
C THR A 36 17.63 -0.99 -15.86
N ARG A 37 18.12 -0.89 -17.11
CA ARG A 37 17.77 0.16 -18.07
C ARG A 37 16.28 0.16 -18.41
N PHE A 38 15.66 -1.00 -18.57
CA PHE A 38 14.21 -1.08 -18.77
C PHE A 38 13.45 -0.84 -17.47
N LEU A 39 13.91 -1.42 -16.35
CA LEU A 39 13.21 -1.30 -15.07
C LEU A 39 13.17 0.14 -14.56
N VAL A 40 14.22 0.95 -14.75
CA VAL A 40 14.27 2.35 -14.30
C VAL A 40 13.28 3.26 -15.04
N LYS A 41 12.74 2.81 -16.18
CA LYS A 41 11.68 3.55 -16.89
C LYS A 41 10.36 3.52 -16.18
N VAL A 42 10.11 2.51 -15.35
CA VAL A 42 8.87 2.35 -14.62
C VAL A 42 8.62 3.55 -13.70
N PRO A 43 9.46 3.89 -12.70
CA PRO A 43 9.23 5.01 -11.76
C PRO A 43 9.49 6.40 -12.36
N GLU A 44 9.43 6.57 -13.69
CA GLU A 44 9.55 7.89 -14.31
C GLU A 44 8.44 8.83 -13.81
N HIS A 45 8.72 10.13 -13.79
CA HIS A 45 7.75 11.14 -13.35
C HIS A 45 6.42 11.08 -14.13
N THR A 46 6.47 10.54 -15.35
CA THR A 46 5.36 10.38 -16.27
C THR A 46 4.94 8.91 -16.34
N TRP A 47 3.65 8.62 -16.09
CA TRP A 47 3.12 7.25 -16.15
C TRP A 47 1.99 7.15 -17.17
N GLY A 48 2.33 7.30 -18.46
CA GLY A 48 1.38 7.24 -19.58
C GLY A 48 1.12 8.60 -20.22
N LEU A 49 -0.04 8.73 -20.86
CA LEU A 49 -0.41 9.94 -21.59
C LEU A 49 -0.88 11.06 -20.64
N ASP A 50 -0.66 12.30 -21.07
CA ASP A 50 -1.20 13.48 -20.39
C ASP A 50 -2.73 13.49 -20.47
N CYS A 51 -3.39 13.60 -19.31
CA CYS A 51 -4.84 13.62 -19.14
C CYS A 51 -5.52 14.73 -19.94
N LYS A 52 -4.81 15.81 -20.27
CA LYS A 52 -5.29 16.90 -21.14
C LYS A 52 -5.36 16.51 -22.61
N HIS A 53 -4.72 15.40 -22.99
CA HIS A 53 -4.74 14.82 -24.34
C HIS A 53 -5.52 13.49 -24.38
N ALA A 54 -5.34 12.63 -23.38
CA ALA A 54 -6.07 11.37 -23.21
C ALA A 54 -6.24 11.05 -21.71
N PRO A 55 -7.46 10.98 -21.16
CA PRO A 55 -8.73 10.94 -21.89
C PRO A 55 -9.24 12.31 -22.39
N ASN A 56 -8.65 13.42 -21.94
CA ASN A 56 -9.16 14.79 -22.16
C ASN A 56 -10.66 14.92 -21.87
N ASP A 57 -11.09 14.30 -20.78
CA ASP A 57 -12.49 14.30 -20.35
C ASP A 57 -12.64 14.80 -18.93
N TRP A 58 -13.67 15.63 -18.74
CA TRP A 58 -14.00 16.29 -17.47
C TRP A 58 -15.46 16.03 -17.08
N HIS A 59 -16.11 15.01 -17.65
CA HIS A 59 -17.55 14.77 -17.48
C HIS A 59 -17.90 13.36 -16.98
N ALA A 60 -17.23 12.31 -17.46
CA ALA A 60 -17.53 10.92 -17.13
C ALA A 60 -17.04 10.52 -15.73
N TRP A 61 -17.59 11.15 -14.69
CA TRP A 61 -17.16 11.02 -13.30
C TRP A 61 -17.81 9.86 -12.55
N SER A 62 -19.08 9.55 -12.81
CA SER A 62 -19.73 8.41 -12.17
C SER A 62 -19.14 7.10 -12.70
N ASN A 63 -19.21 6.02 -11.90
CA ASN A 63 -18.73 4.70 -12.35
C ASN A 63 -19.49 4.21 -13.60
N ALA A 64 -20.76 4.57 -13.74
CA ALA A 64 -21.56 4.24 -14.92
C ALA A 64 -21.06 4.97 -16.17
N ASP A 65 -20.85 6.29 -16.08
CA ASP A 65 -20.35 7.10 -17.19
C ASP A 65 -18.91 6.69 -17.56
N LEU A 66 -18.08 6.42 -16.55
CA LEU A 66 -16.72 5.90 -16.77
C LEU A 66 -16.74 4.57 -17.50
N SER A 67 -17.62 3.63 -17.11
CA SER A 67 -17.75 2.34 -17.80
C SER A 67 -18.14 2.53 -19.26
N ALA A 68 -19.16 3.34 -19.53
CA ALA A 68 -19.61 3.64 -20.89
C ALA A 68 -18.49 4.29 -21.72
N ALA A 69 -17.81 5.29 -21.17
CA ALA A 69 -16.73 6.00 -21.88
C ALA A 69 -15.53 5.10 -22.17
N ARG A 70 -15.17 4.19 -21.26
CA ARG A 70 -14.09 3.21 -21.49
C ARG A 70 -14.41 2.24 -22.63
N GLU A 71 -15.69 1.98 -22.90
CA GLU A 71 -16.13 1.10 -23.97
C GLU A 71 -16.28 1.82 -25.32
N SER A 72 -16.69 3.09 -25.32
CA SER A 72 -17.03 3.83 -26.55
C SER A 72 -16.00 4.85 -27.01
N GLU A 73 -15.20 5.43 -26.10
CA GLU A 73 -14.40 6.63 -26.40
C GLU A 73 -12.93 6.30 -26.70
N PRO A 74 -12.41 6.66 -27.89
CA PRO A 74 -11.03 6.35 -28.29
C PRO A 74 -9.95 6.93 -27.36
N LEU A 75 -10.20 8.09 -26.74
CA LEU A 75 -9.23 8.73 -25.85
C LEU A 75 -9.13 8.03 -24.48
N PHE A 76 -10.18 7.37 -24.02
CA PHE A 76 -10.12 6.51 -22.83
C PHE A 76 -9.28 5.27 -23.11
N TRP A 77 -9.49 4.64 -24.27
CA TRP A 77 -8.64 3.54 -24.72
C TRP A 77 -7.16 3.96 -24.85
N ALA A 78 -6.90 5.14 -25.42
CA ALA A 78 -5.54 5.66 -25.55
C ALA A 78 -4.86 5.87 -24.19
N ALA A 79 -5.59 6.41 -23.21
CA ALA A 79 -5.09 6.59 -21.83
C ALA A 79 -4.69 5.24 -21.21
N GLU A 80 -5.58 4.24 -21.25
CA GLU A 80 -5.28 2.92 -20.71
C GLU A 80 -4.16 2.22 -21.46
N HIS A 81 -4.09 2.37 -22.79
CA HIS A 81 -2.99 1.85 -23.59
C HIS A 81 -1.65 2.46 -23.17
N GLY A 82 -1.61 3.77 -22.91
CA GLY A 82 -0.44 4.45 -22.36
C GLY A 82 0.02 3.86 -21.02
N TRP A 83 -0.91 3.57 -20.10
CA TRP A 83 -0.58 2.94 -18.81
C TRP A 83 -0.11 1.50 -18.96
N ARG A 84 -0.71 0.72 -19.86
CA ARG A 84 -0.27 -0.65 -20.18
C ARG A 84 1.12 -0.65 -20.82
N LEU A 85 1.41 0.31 -21.70
CA LEU A 85 2.75 0.47 -22.28
C LEU A 85 3.79 0.81 -21.21
N GLN A 86 3.46 1.71 -20.27
CA GLN A 86 4.34 2.03 -19.16
C GLN A 86 4.60 0.81 -18.28
N ARG A 87 3.57 0.01 -17.99
CA ARG A 87 3.72 -1.26 -17.26
C ARG A 87 4.53 -2.31 -18.03
N ALA A 88 4.49 -2.29 -19.37
CA ALA A 88 5.23 -3.25 -20.21
C ALA A 88 6.75 -3.17 -20.03
N TYR A 89 7.30 -2.08 -19.49
CA TYR A 89 8.72 -2.01 -19.10
C TYR A 89 9.12 -3.05 -18.05
N ILE A 90 8.18 -3.52 -17.21
CA ILE A 90 8.40 -4.68 -16.33
C ILE A 90 8.71 -5.92 -17.19
N ARG A 91 7.91 -6.15 -18.22
CA ARG A 91 8.10 -7.28 -19.14
C ARG A 91 9.40 -7.14 -19.94
N TYR A 92 9.71 -5.96 -20.45
CA TYR A 92 10.96 -5.70 -21.17
C TYR A 92 12.20 -5.89 -20.30
N ALA A 93 12.12 -5.54 -19.01
CA ALA A 93 13.20 -5.84 -18.07
C ALA A 93 13.41 -7.37 -17.95
N ILE A 94 12.33 -8.14 -17.79
CA ILE A 94 12.39 -9.61 -17.68
C ILE A 94 12.92 -10.24 -18.97
N ASP A 95 12.42 -9.80 -20.14
CA ASP A 95 12.83 -10.32 -21.45
C ASP A 95 14.28 -9.96 -21.82
N ALA A 96 14.93 -9.04 -21.09
CA ALA A 96 16.35 -8.76 -21.22
C ALA A 96 17.26 -9.78 -20.51
N LEU A 97 16.67 -10.71 -19.73
CA LEU A 97 17.38 -11.80 -19.07
C LEU A 97 17.32 -13.07 -19.93
N ASP A 98 18.40 -13.85 -19.90
CA ASP A 98 18.41 -15.17 -20.52
C ASP A 98 17.75 -16.21 -19.61
N ALA A 99 17.26 -17.31 -20.18
CA ALA A 99 16.57 -18.36 -19.42
C ALA A 99 17.43 -19.02 -18.32
N ALA A 100 18.76 -18.93 -18.43
CA ALA A 100 19.70 -19.45 -17.44
C ALA A 100 20.17 -18.39 -16.42
N ASP A 101 19.67 -17.16 -16.48
CA ASP A 101 20.08 -16.07 -15.60
C ASP A 101 19.53 -16.27 -14.17
N PRO A 102 20.39 -16.29 -13.13
CA PRO A 102 19.95 -16.42 -11.73
C PRO A 102 18.91 -15.38 -11.30
N LEU A 103 18.97 -14.17 -11.85
CA LEU A 103 18.00 -13.12 -11.55
C LEU A 103 16.59 -13.49 -11.99
N LEU A 104 16.43 -14.27 -13.07
CA LEU A 104 15.10 -14.67 -13.56
C LEU A 104 14.36 -15.54 -12.55
N ALA A 105 15.07 -16.42 -11.83
CA ALA A 105 14.49 -17.25 -10.78
C ALA A 105 13.99 -16.39 -9.61
N LEU A 106 14.82 -15.43 -9.16
CA LEU A 106 14.46 -14.49 -8.09
C LEU A 106 13.27 -13.60 -8.48
N VAL A 107 13.23 -13.13 -9.74
CA VAL A 107 12.10 -12.35 -10.25
C VAL A 107 10.83 -13.18 -10.28
N SER A 108 10.92 -14.45 -10.71
CA SER A 108 9.77 -15.35 -10.77
C SER A 108 9.20 -15.63 -9.37
N GLU A 109 10.07 -15.82 -8.38
CA GLU A 109 9.71 -15.97 -6.97
C GLU A 109 8.97 -14.72 -6.44
N GLU A 110 9.56 -13.53 -6.65
CA GLU A 110 8.99 -12.26 -6.17
C GLU A 110 7.65 -11.92 -6.83
N LEU A 111 7.49 -12.20 -8.14
CA LEU A 111 6.23 -11.98 -8.85
C LEU A 111 5.16 -13.00 -8.45
N ALA A 112 5.53 -14.26 -8.25
CA ALA A 112 4.58 -15.28 -7.79
C ALA A 112 4.00 -14.92 -6.41
N ALA A 113 4.81 -14.32 -5.54
CA ALA A 113 4.39 -13.87 -4.23
C ALA A 113 3.48 -12.61 -4.24
N LEU A 114 3.31 -11.94 -5.39
CA LEU A 114 2.33 -10.86 -5.56
C LEU A 114 0.92 -11.36 -5.89
N ALA A 115 0.79 -12.61 -6.34
CA ALA A 115 -0.50 -13.15 -6.72
C ALA A 115 -1.39 -13.23 -5.46
N PRO A 116 -2.59 -12.62 -5.48
CA PRO A 116 -3.57 -12.83 -4.44
C PRO A 116 -3.82 -14.34 -4.27
N ALA A 117 -3.94 -14.82 -3.03
CA ALA A 117 -4.17 -16.26 -2.75
C ALA A 117 -5.32 -16.79 -3.63
N LYS A 118 -5.16 -17.93 -4.30
CA LYS A 118 -6.16 -18.34 -5.31
C LYS A 118 -7.57 -18.58 -4.73
N GLU A 119 -7.65 -18.90 -3.44
CA GLU A 119 -8.89 -19.25 -2.77
C GLU A 119 -9.31 -18.16 -1.79
N GLU A 120 -10.52 -17.64 -2.01
CA GLU A 120 -11.26 -16.86 -1.02
C GLU A 120 -12.19 -17.83 -0.28
N PRO A 121 -12.08 -17.96 1.05
CA PRO A 121 -13.00 -18.81 1.78
C PRO A 121 -14.45 -18.34 1.55
N PRO A 122 -15.39 -19.25 1.27
CA PRO A 122 -16.80 -18.89 1.16
C PRO A 122 -17.25 -18.16 2.43
N PRO A 123 -18.18 -17.18 2.33
CA PRO A 123 -18.68 -16.48 3.50
C PRO A 123 -19.16 -17.44 4.58
N GLY A 124 -18.57 -17.31 5.78
CA GLY A 124 -18.92 -18.13 6.94
C GLY A 124 -18.30 -19.53 6.99
N GLN A 125 -17.51 -19.93 6.00
CA GLN A 125 -16.77 -21.20 6.01
C GLN A 125 -15.30 -20.97 6.34
N ALA A 126 -14.74 -21.82 7.20
CA ALA A 126 -13.32 -21.79 7.49
C ALA A 126 -12.54 -22.40 6.31
N PRO A 127 -11.42 -21.79 5.88
CA PRO A 127 -10.50 -22.45 4.94
C PRO A 127 -9.94 -23.76 5.52
N ASP A 128 -9.39 -24.60 4.66
CA ASP A 128 -8.82 -25.89 5.05
C ASP A 128 -7.75 -25.76 6.13
N GLY A 129 -7.94 -26.52 7.22
CA GLY A 129 -7.05 -26.51 8.39
C GLY A 129 -7.20 -25.30 9.31
N PHE A 130 -8.11 -24.37 9.01
CA PHE A 130 -8.46 -23.28 9.92
C PHE A 130 -9.69 -23.62 10.77
N VAL A 131 -9.75 -23.03 11.96
CA VAL A 131 -10.89 -23.08 12.86
C VAL A 131 -11.41 -21.66 13.06
N LYS A 132 -12.73 -21.46 12.90
CA LYS A 132 -13.36 -20.16 13.16
C LYS A 132 -13.34 -19.85 14.65
N LEU A 133 -12.88 -18.66 15.02
CA LEU A 133 -12.94 -18.19 16.41
C LEU A 133 -14.38 -17.83 16.78
N ALA A 134 -14.82 -18.26 17.96
CA ALA A 134 -16.17 -17.93 18.47
C ALA A 134 -16.29 -16.44 18.81
N ASP A 135 -15.26 -15.89 19.41
CA ASP A 135 -15.05 -14.45 19.58
C ASP A 135 -14.01 -13.99 18.54
N PRO A 136 -14.39 -13.15 17.56
CA PRO A 136 -13.45 -12.61 16.56
C PRO A 136 -12.30 -11.80 17.17
N SER A 137 -12.45 -11.29 18.39
CA SER A 137 -11.44 -10.54 19.12
C SER A 137 -10.65 -11.39 20.13
N ALA A 138 -10.85 -12.72 20.12
CA ALA A 138 -10.03 -13.63 20.91
C ALA A 138 -8.56 -13.55 20.49
N SER A 139 -7.68 -13.46 21.50
CA SER A 139 -6.23 -13.44 21.25
C SER A 139 -5.72 -14.83 20.91
N VAL A 140 -4.81 -14.89 19.95
CA VAL A 140 -3.98 -16.06 19.64
C VAL A 140 -2.52 -15.75 19.93
N THR A 141 -1.71 -16.79 20.11
CA THR A 141 -0.29 -16.65 20.39
C THR A 141 0.52 -17.30 19.28
N PHE A 142 1.37 -16.52 18.63
CA PHE A 142 2.41 -17.02 17.74
C PHE A 142 3.69 -17.25 18.54
N ALA A 143 4.44 -18.30 18.19
CA ALA A 143 5.82 -18.41 18.64
C ALA A 143 6.60 -17.22 18.06
N GLY A 144 7.48 -16.62 18.86
CA GLY A 144 8.40 -15.59 18.37
C GLY A 144 9.84 -15.96 18.67
N GLY A 145 10.75 -15.20 18.05
CA GLY A 145 12.18 -15.36 18.22
C GLY A 145 12.69 -14.89 19.59
N ASN A 146 13.99 -15.04 19.81
CA ASN A 146 14.63 -14.67 21.07
C ASN A 146 14.42 -13.19 21.46
N GLU A 147 14.33 -12.30 20.46
CA GLU A 147 14.18 -10.85 20.66
C GLU A 147 12.73 -10.40 20.89
N SER A 148 11.76 -11.07 20.23
CA SER A 148 10.34 -10.72 20.29
C SER A 148 9.61 -11.44 21.43
N GLY A 149 10.06 -12.64 21.82
CA GLY A 149 9.28 -13.54 22.65
C GLY A 149 7.97 -13.95 21.98
N ALA A 150 7.09 -14.64 22.71
CA ALA A 150 5.78 -15.00 22.17
C ALA A 150 4.97 -13.73 21.79
N MET A 151 4.36 -13.76 20.60
CA MET A 151 3.58 -12.64 20.08
C MET A 151 2.09 -12.91 20.29
N ILE A 152 1.40 -12.02 21.00
CA ILE A 152 -0.04 -12.13 21.27
C ILE A 152 -0.80 -11.20 20.33
N VAL A 153 -1.69 -11.77 19.53
CA VAL A 153 -2.37 -11.05 18.44
C VAL A 153 -3.87 -11.26 18.52
N ALA A 154 -4.65 -10.20 18.30
CA ALA A 154 -6.09 -10.28 18.11
C ALA A 154 -6.56 -9.25 17.07
N PHE A 155 -7.59 -9.60 16.31
CA PHE A 155 -8.27 -8.66 15.42
C PHE A 155 -9.23 -7.78 16.22
N SER A 156 -9.40 -6.55 15.73
CA SER A 156 -10.37 -5.61 16.27
C SER A 156 -11.79 -6.10 16.00
N SER A 157 -12.70 -5.81 16.93
CA SER A 157 -14.14 -5.97 16.70
C SER A 157 -14.72 -4.93 15.73
N ASN A 158 -13.97 -3.85 15.45
CA ASN A 158 -14.38 -2.70 14.65
C ASN A 158 -13.45 -2.48 13.45
N GLY A 159 -13.81 -3.01 12.30
CA GLY A 159 -13.01 -2.86 11.08
C GLY A 159 -12.19 -4.10 10.74
N LEU A 160 -11.25 -3.94 9.82
CA LEU A 160 -10.22 -4.94 9.52
C LEU A 160 -8.88 -4.38 9.99
N ALA A 161 -8.54 -4.71 11.24
CA ALA A 161 -7.37 -4.16 11.92
C ALA A 161 -6.90 -5.09 13.05
N LEU A 162 -5.64 -5.00 13.45
CA LEU A 162 -5.16 -5.62 14.68
C LEU A 162 -5.56 -4.76 15.87
N GLY A 163 -6.56 -5.23 16.62
CA GLY A 163 -7.01 -4.64 17.88
C GLY A 163 -6.10 -4.99 19.06
N ARG A 164 -5.19 -5.96 18.88
CA ARG A 164 -4.12 -6.28 19.84
C ARG A 164 -2.89 -6.83 19.14
N PHE A 165 -1.71 -6.33 19.50
CA PHE A 165 -0.41 -6.90 19.14
C PHE A 165 0.56 -6.61 20.28
N ALA A 166 0.90 -7.64 21.05
CA ALA A 166 1.85 -7.54 22.16
C ALA A 166 3.05 -8.45 21.90
N ALA A 167 4.24 -7.85 21.90
CA ALA A 167 5.51 -8.51 21.62
C ALA A 167 6.68 -7.66 22.14
N GLY A 168 7.80 -8.28 22.49
CA GLY A 168 8.98 -7.57 23.02
C GLY A 168 8.71 -6.83 24.34
N GLY A 169 7.73 -7.30 25.13
CA GLY A 169 7.32 -6.66 26.38
C GLY A 169 6.43 -5.42 26.23
N VAL A 170 6.04 -5.04 25.01
CA VAL A 170 5.21 -3.87 24.72
C VAL A 170 3.91 -4.28 24.03
N GLU A 171 2.79 -3.66 24.41
CA GLU A 171 1.53 -3.76 23.70
C GLU A 171 1.45 -2.68 22.62
N TRP A 172 1.86 -3.00 21.40
CA TRP A 172 1.94 -2.07 20.28
C TRP A 172 0.60 -1.74 19.64
N ALA A 173 -0.38 -2.64 19.69
CA ALA A 173 -1.76 -2.37 19.24
C ALA A 173 -2.76 -2.56 20.37
N ALA A 174 -3.79 -1.70 20.39
CA ALA A 174 -5.00 -1.82 21.22
C ALA A 174 -6.21 -1.34 20.39
N GLU A 175 -7.44 -1.62 20.82
CA GLU A 175 -8.66 -1.20 20.10
C GLU A 175 -8.73 0.30 19.80
N SER A 176 -8.21 1.14 20.69
CA SER A 176 -8.16 2.61 20.49
C SER A 176 -7.02 3.07 19.58
N ARG A 177 -6.07 2.19 19.28
CA ARG A 177 -4.82 2.47 18.53
C ARG A 177 -4.39 1.23 17.73
N PRO A 178 -5.20 0.79 16.77
CA PRO A 178 -4.94 -0.44 16.05
C PRO A 178 -3.69 -0.33 15.16
N LEU A 179 -3.14 -1.50 14.81
CA LEU A 179 -2.16 -1.65 13.74
C LEU A 179 -2.82 -2.29 12.53
N LEU A 180 -2.29 -2.00 11.34
CA LEU A 180 -2.78 -2.54 10.07
C LEU A 180 -4.31 -2.31 9.87
N ASP A 181 -4.81 -1.13 10.25
CA ASP A 181 -6.22 -0.73 10.10
C ASP A 181 -6.49 -0.28 8.66
N PHE A 182 -7.23 -1.10 7.91
CA PHE A 182 -7.60 -0.76 6.55
C PHE A 182 -8.69 0.32 6.52
N ALA A 183 -8.45 1.38 5.76
CA ALA A 183 -9.40 2.46 5.54
C ALA A 183 -9.47 2.83 4.06
N TYR A 184 -10.67 3.12 3.57
CA TYR A 184 -10.91 3.59 2.21
C TYR A 184 -11.52 4.99 2.26
N SER A 185 -10.84 5.94 1.63
CA SER A 185 -11.20 7.35 1.65
C SER A 185 -11.62 7.82 0.25
N THR A 186 -12.61 8.68 0.22
CA THR A 186 -13.18 9.30 -0.98
C THR A 186 -13.21 10.81 -0.79
N TYR A 187 -13.01 11.56 -1.87
CA TYR A 187 -12.85 13.01 -1.81
C TYR A 187 -13.72 13.73 -2.84
N THR A 188 -14.00 14.98 -2.53
CA THR A 188 -14.83 15.92 -3.28
C THR A 188 -13.97 16.99 -3.95
N ALA A 189 -14.60 17.87 -4.74
CA ALA A 189 -13.93 19.04 -5.28
C ALA A 189 -13.33 19.94 -4.17
N ASP A 190 -13.98 20.04 -3.02
CA ASP A 190 -13.59 20.94 -1.94
C ASP A 190 -12.32 20.47 -1.21
N ASP A 191 -12.06 19.16 -1.19
CA ASP A 191 -10.84 18.59 -0.61
C ASP A 191 -9.57 19.07 -1.34
N TYR A 192 -9.69 19.35 -2.65
CA TYR A 192 -8.59 19.90 -3.45
C TYR A 192 -8.31 21.39 -3.18
N SER A 193 -9.08 22.05 -2.31
CA SER A 193 -8.83 23.44 -1.92
C SER A 193 -7.43 23.64 -1.34
N ILE A 194 -6.86 22.60 -0.73
CA ILE A 194 -5.49 22.63 -0.20
C ILE A 194 -4.45 22.78 -1.31
N VAL A 195 -4.65 22.10 -2.44
CA VAL A 195 -3.79 22.22 -3.63
C VAL A 195 -3.83 23.65 -4.14
N ARG A 196 -5.02 24.22 -4.30
CA ARG A 196 -5.23 25.62 -4.72
C ARG A 196 -4.59 26.65 -3.80
N THR A 197 -4.58 26.41 -2.50
CA THR A 197 -4.15 27.40 -1.52
C THR A 197 -2.73 27.21 -1.01
N ARG A 198 -2.06 26.09 -1.32
CA ARG A 198 -0.73 25.76 -0.77
C ARG A 198 0.27 25.25 -1.79
N TYR A 199 -0.19 24.56 -2.83
CA TYR A 199 0.68 24.00 -3.86
C TYR A 199 0.78 24.92 -5.08
N TRP A 200 -0.27 25.69 -5.34
CA TRP A 200 -0.36 26.54 -6.51
C TRP A 200 0.67 27.69 -6.50
N PHE A 201 1.63 27.67 -7.43
CA PHE A 201 2.65 28.71 -7.55
C PHE A 201 2.40 29.70 -8.70
N ASP A 202 1.62 29.34 -9.73
CA ASP A 202 1.23 30.24 -10.84
C ASP A 202 -0.26 30.62 -10.75
N PRO A 203 -0.63 31.76 -10.13
CA PRO A 203 -2.03 32.14 -9.92
C PRO A 203 -2.81 32.47 -11.20
N ILE A 204 -2.16 32.63 -12.35
CA ILE A 204 -2.82 32.89 -13.64
C ILE A 204 -3.30 31.57 -14.22
N GLN A 205 -2.38 30.61 -14.39
CA GLN A 205 -2.76 29.23 -14.78
C GLN A 205 -3.68 28.61 -13.72
N GLY A 206 -3.46 29.04 -12.47
CA GLY A 206 -4.36 29.21 -11.32
C GLY A 206 -5.84 29.08 -11.54
N SER A 207 -6.28 30.23 -11.97
CA SER A 207 -7.63 30.69 -11.86
C SER A 207 -8.35 30.50 -13.18
N ASP A 208 -7.63 30.16 -14.25
CA ASP A 208 -8.18 29.74 -15.53
C ASP A 208 -8.66 28.28 -15.45
N PRO A 209 -9.98 28.01 -15.55
CA PRO A 209 -10.51 26.65 -15.60
C PRO A 209 -9.97 25.82 -16.77
N ASN A 210 -9.46 26.48 -17.82
CA ASN A 210 -8.82 25.85 -18.96
C ASN A 210 -7.30 25.71 -18.83
N GLY A 211 -6.70 26.35 -17.83
CA GLY A 211 -5.28 26.33 -17.54
C GLY A 211 -4.79 24.92 -17.23
N TRP A 212 -3.52 24.65 -17.58
CA TRP A 212 -2.95 23.31 -17.41
C TRP A 212 -2.90 22.89 -15.95
N MET A 213 -2.56 23.81 -15.02
CA MET A 213 -2.53 23.51 -13.59
C MET A 213 -3.90 23.13 -13.03
N HIS A 214 -4.98 23.75 -13.51
CA HIS A 214 -6.34 23.40 -13.10
C HIS A 214 -6.73 21.97 -13.53
N LYS A 215 -6.35 21.59 -14.75
CA LYS A 215 -6.61 20.26 -15.30
C LYS A 215 -5.69 19.18 -14.72
N ASP A 216 -4.46 19.53 -14.37
CA ASP A 216 -3.45 18.61 -13.87
C ASP A 216 -3.56 18.37 -12.37
N TYR A 217 -3.77 19.41 -11.57
CA TYR A 217 -3.70 19.30 -10.12
C TYR A 217 -5.05 19.21 -9.42
N LEU A 218 -6.16 19.45 -10.15
CA LEU A 218 -7.52 19.27 -9.64
C LEU A 218 -8.25 18.17 -10.41
N LYS A 219 -9.56 18.06 -10.14
CA LYS A 219 -10.49 17.17 -10.85
C LYS A 219 -11.64 18.02 -11.41
N PRO A 220 -11.46 18.67 -12.57
CA PRO A 220 -12.44 19.59 -13.14
C PRO A 220 -13.83 18.94 -13.26
N ASN A 221 -14.85 19.64 -12.75
CA ASN A 221 -16.26 19.20 -12.81
C ASN A 221 -16.54 17.85 -12.10
N VAL A 222 -15.69 17.41 -11.16
CA VAL A 222 -15.90 16.17 -10.40
C VAL A 222 -17.24 16.12 -9.66
N SER A 223 -17.78 17.28 -9.28
CA SER A 223 -19.09 17.38 -8.62
C SER A 223 -20.25 16.78 -9.45
N ALA A 224 -20.10 16.67 -10.78
CA ALA A 224 -21.10 16.00 -11.63
C ALA A 224 -21.23 14.50 -11.32
N GLY A 225 -20.19 13.87 -10.76
CA GLY A 225 -20.24 12.49 -10.27
C GLY A 225 -20.83 12.34 -8.87
N ASN A 226 -21.30 13.43 -8.24
CA ASN A 226 -21.80 13.47 -6.87
C ASN A 226 -20.88 12.78 -5.83
N PRO A 227 -19.56 13.06 -5.82
CA PRO A 227 -18.66 12.48 -4.83
C PRO A 227 -19.09 12.89 -3.42
N VAL A 228 -18.88 11.99 -2.47
CA VAL A 228 -19.08 12.25 -1.04
C VAL A 228 -17.73 12.11 -0.35
N HIS A 229 -17.33 13.09 0.45
CA HIS A 229 -16.16 12.94 1.29
C HIS A 229 -16.49 11.93 2.38
N SER A 230 -15.75 10.82 2.42
CA SER A 230 -15.97 9.80 3.43
C SER A 230 -14.72 8.96 3.63
N THR A 231 -14.50 8.53 4.87
CA THR A 231 -13.54 7.46 5.20
C THR A 231 -14.30 6.32 5.82
N VAL A 232 -14.34 5.19 5.11
CA VAL A 232 -15.10 4.01 5.48
C VAL A 232 -14.17 2.86 5.84
N ARG A 233 -14.60 2.04 6.80
CA ARG A 233 -13.96 0.79 7.19
C ARG A 233 -14.83 -0.39 6.78
N PRO A 234 -14.23 -1.55 6.47
CA PRO A 234 -14.99 -2.77 6.20
C PRO A 234 -15.60 -3.32 7.49
N THR A 235 -16.63 -4.14 7.37
CA THR A 235 -17.20 -4.90 8.49
C THR A 235 -16.58 -6.30 8.51
N LEU A 236 -16.09 -6.72 9.67
CA LEU A 236 -15.50 -8.04 9.87
C LEU A 236 -16.57 -9.14 9.67
N GLU A 237 -16.27 -10.13 8.82
CA GLU A 237 -17.14 -11.30 8.56
C GLU A 237 -16.71 -12.53 9.38
N GLY A 238 -15.42 -12.64 9.71
CA GLY A 238 -14.91 -13.76 10.50
C GLY A 238 -13.40 -13.69 10.72
N VAL A 239 -12.97 -14.39 11.78
CA VAL A 239 -11.56 -14.62 12.11
C VAL A 239 -11.34 -16.11 12.29
N TYR A 240 -10.28 -16.61 11.69
CA TYR A 240 -9.98 -18.03 11.61
C TYR A 240 -8.52 -18.26 11.99
N ALA A 241 -8.27 -19.25 12.84
CA ALA A 241 -6.93 -19.59 13.30
C ALA A 241 -6.55 -21.01 12.89
N LYS A 242 -5.29 -21.20 12.49
CA LYS A 242 -4.67 -22.50 12.29
C LYS A 242 -3.60 -22.69 13.36
N TYR A 243 -3.63 -23.81 14.07
CA TYR A 243 -2.71 -24.09 15.18
C TYR A 243 -1.77 -25.25 14.87
N ALA A 244 -0.55 -25.14 15.39
CA ALA A 244 0.37 -26.26 15.50
C ALA A 244 -0.03 -27.18 16.66
N ALA A 245 0.51 -28.40 16.68
CA ALA A 245 0.35 -29.33 17.81
C ALA A 245 0.90 -28.77 19.14
N SER A 246 1.82 -27.80 19.09
CA SER A 246 2.36 -27.10 20.26
C SER A 246 1.38 -26.11 20.90
N GLY A 247 0.24 -25.82 20.24
CA GLY A 247 -0.74 -24.82 20.68
C GLY A 247 -0.47 -23.39 20.17
N TYR A 248 0.70 -23.13 19.57
CA TYR A 248 0.96 -21.85 18.90
C TYR A 248 0.22 -21.76 17.56
N ALA A 249 -0.20 -20.55 17.21
CA ALA A 249 -0.78 -20.25 15.91
C ALA A 249 0.28 -20.38 14.80
N GLN A 250 -0.11 -21.03 13.70
CA GLN A 250 0.65 -21.08 12.44
C GLN A 250 0.10 -20.05 11.45
N ALA A 251 -1.18 -19.73 11.53
CA ALA A 251 -1.79 -18.68 10.73
C ALA A 251 -3.00 -18.07 11.45
N LEU A 252 -3.26 -16.78 11.20
CA LEU A 252 -4.49 -16.10 11.62
C LEU A 252 -5.04 -15.29 10.45
N LEU A 253 -6.26 -15.60 10.02
CA LEU A 253 -6.93 -14.98 8.89
C LEU A 253 -8.16 -14.20 9.36
N ALA A 254 -8.23 -12.92 9.06
CA ALA A 254 -9.46 -12.14 9.15
C ALA A 254 -10.01 -11.87 7.75
N THR A 255 -11.33 -11.99 7.59
CA THR A 255 -12.07 -11.64 6.37
C THR A 255 -13.09 -10.56 6.68
N ALA A 256 -13.24 -9.58 5.80
CA ALA A 256 -14.13 -8.44 5.97
C ALA A 256 -14.75 -8.00 4.64
N ARG A 257 -15.84 -7.25 4.71
CA ARG A 257 -16.58 -6.74 3.56
C ARG A 257 -16.74 -5.23 3.62
N MET A 258 -16.56 -4.55 2.49
CA MET A 258 -16.83 -3.11 2.41
C MET A 258 -18.33 -2.79 2.39
N PRO A 259 -18.73 -1.62 2.90
CA PRO A 259 -20.10 -1.12 2.74
C PRO A 259 -20.52 -1.10 1.26
N LYS A 260 -21.75 -1.58 0.98
CA LYS A 260 -22.27 -1.70 -0.40
C LYS A 260 -22.23 -0.38 -1.16
N ASP A 261 -22.52 0.73 -0.50
CA ASP A 261 -22.52 2.06 -1.11
C ASP A 261 -21.10 2.48 -1.55
N ALA A 262 -20.08 2.19 -0.74
CA ALA A 262 -18.69 2.47 -1.11
C ALA A 262 -18.23 1.62 -2.30
N VAL A 263 -18.68 0.36 -2.38
CA VAL A 263 -18.41 -0.52 -3.54
C VAL A 263 -19.12 0.02 -4.79
N HIS A 264 -20.42 0.30 -4.68
CA HIS A 264 -21.23 0.70 -5.83
C HIS A 264 -20.87 2.08 -6.38
N PHE A 265 -20.82 3.10 -5.52
CA PHE A 265 -20.65 4.49 -5.94
C PHE A 265 -19.19 4.89 -6.10
N ALA A 266 -18.31 4.40 -5.22
CA ALA A 266 -16.92 4.82 -5.19
C ALA A 266 -15.95 3.76 -5.72
N GLY A 267 -16.40 2.56 -6.08
CA GLY A 267 -15.56 1.48 -6.58
C GLY A 267 -14.59 0.92 -5.54
N ALA A 268 -14.96 0.93 -4.26
CA ALA A 268 -14.18 0.25 -3.22
C ALA A 268 -14.08 -1.25 -3.51
N PRO A 269 -13.00 -1.95 -3.05
CA PRO A 269 -12.96 -3.41 -3.12
C PRO A 269 -14.11 -4.02 -2.35
N GLU A 270 -14.71 -5.10 -2.86
CA GLU A 270 -15.88 -5.70 -2.21
C GLU A 270 -15.50 -6.48 -0.94
N ARG A 271 -14.40 -7.24 -1.01
CA ARG A 271 -13.91 -8.07 0.09
C ARG A 271 -12.44 -7.79 0.38
N LEU A 272 -12.09 -7.93 1.64
CA LEU A 272 -10.75 -7.71 2.18
C LEU A 272 -10.39 -8.85 3.13
N SER A 273 -9.11 -9.19 3.19
CA SER A 273 -8.59 -10.11 4.20
C SER A 273 -7.19 -9.73 4.65
N ILE A 274 -6.87 -10.00 5.90
CA ILE A 274 -5.49 -9.97 6.41
C ILE A 274 -5.15 -11.38 6.88
N LEU A 275 -4.13 -11.97 6.28
CA LEU A 275 -3.51 -13.22 6.70
C LEU A 275 -2.21 -12.92 7.43
N LEU A 276 -2.07 -13.44 8.65
CA LEU A 276 -0.86 -13.36 9.46
C LEU A 276 -0.19 -14.73 9.52
N GLU A 277 1.09 -14.79 9.17
CA GLU A 277 1.91 -16.02 9.18
C GLU A 277 3.32 -15.71 9.72
N PRO A 278 3.88 -16.59 10.58
CA PRO A 278 5.26 -16.43 11.03
C PRO A 278 6.21 -16.60 9.85
N GLN A 279 7.25 -15.77 9.79
CA GLN A 279 8.33 -15.96 8.83
C GLN A 279 9.19 -17.18 9.21
N ALA A 280 9.95 -17.71 8.24
CA ALA A 280 10.72 -18.94 8.42
C ALA A 280 11.79 -18.86 9.53
N ASP A 281 12.28 -17.66 9.84
CA ASP A 281 13.21 -17.40 10.94
C ASP A 281 12.53 -17.35 12.33
N GLY A 282 11.20 -17.37 12.36
CA GLY A 282 10.37 -17.32 13.56
C GLY A 282 10.40 -15.98 14.31
N GLY A 283 11.15 -14.99 13.85
CA GLY A 283 11.31 -13.69 14.51
C GLY A 283 10.19 -12.70 14.18
N ASP A 284 9.68 -12.79 12.94
CA ASP A 284 8.80 -11.81 12.33
C ASP A 284 7.44 -12.42 11.99
N LEU A 285 6.40 -11.57 11.98
CA LEU A 285 5.07 -11.91 11.49
C LEU A 285 4.82 -11.21 10.15
N GLN A 286 4.60 -11.96 9.09
CA GLN A 286 4.17 -11.41 7.82
C GLN A 286 2.65 -11.22 7.82
N ALA A 287 2.22 -10.05 7.38
CA ALA A 287 0.82 -9.72 7.18
C ALA A 287 0.56 -9.49 5.68
N THR A 288 -0.29 -10.33 5.09
CA THR A 288 -0.72 -10.18 3.70
C THR A 288 -2.14 -9.63 3.68
N LEU A 289 -2.27 -8.34 3.35
CA LEU A 289 -3.55 -7.72 3.05
C LEU A 289 -3.93 -8.06 1.60
N THR A 290 -5.10 -8.64 1.40
CA THR A 290 -5.66 -8.87 0.07
C THR A 290 -6.98 -8.11 -0.07
N TRP A 291 -7.17 -7.43 -1.20
CA TRP A 291 -8.48 -6.93 -1.60
C TRP A 291 -8.98 -7.66 -2.83
N ARG A 292 -10.31 -7.69 -3.01
CA ARG A 292 -10.98 -8.41 -4.11
C ARG A 292 -12.03 -7.55 -4.78
N ARG A 293 -12.18 -7.76 -6.09
CA ARG A 293 -13.29 -7.24 -6.89
C ARG A 293 -13.44 -5.73 -6.78
N LYS A 294 -12.32 -5.00 -6.76
CA LYS A 294 -12.33 -3.55 -6.90
C LYS A 294 -12.80 -3.20 -8.31
N THR A 295 -13.79 -2.33 -8.43
CA THR A 295 -14.24 -1.84 -9.72
C THR A 295 -13.50 -0.55 -10.10
N PRO A 296 -13.28 -0.29 -11.39
CA PRO A 296 -12.70 0.96 -11.86
C PRO A 296 -13.51 2.16 -11.35
N THR A 297 -12.83 3.14 -10.79
CA THR A 297 -13.42 4.42 -10.39
C THR A 297 -12.43 5.53 -10.66
N ARG A 298 -12.92 6.64 -11.22
CA ARG A 298 -12.12 7.86 -11.38
C ARG A 298 -12.49 8.93 -10.36
N LEU A 299 -13.51 8.68 -9.54
CA LEU A 299 -13.79 9.53 -8.39
C LEU A 299 -12.54 9.55 -7.49
N PRO A 300 -12.20 10.70 -6.89
CA PRO A 300 -11.03 10.81 -6.03
C PRO A 300 -11.10 9.81 -4.88
N GLU A 301 -10.11 8.93 -4.80
CA GLU A 301 -10.04 7.87 -3.80
C GLU A 301 -8.61 7.68 -3.27
N ALA A 302 -8.51 7.10 -2.08
CA ALA A 302 -7.28 6.54 -1.54
C ALA A 302 -7.58 5.34 -0.63
N ALA A 303 -6.83 4.26 -0.80
CA ALA A 303 -6.83 3.11 0.10
C ALA A 303 -5.61 3.17 1.01
N TRP A 304 -5.84 2.97 2.31
CA TRP A 304 -4.84 3.14 3.36
C TRP A 304 -4.72 1.89 4.22
N LEU A 305 -3.50 1.59 4.65
CA LEU A 305 -3.24 0.69 5.77
C LEU A 305 -2.58 1.47 6.91
N ARG A 306 -3.31 1.65 8.00
CA ARG A 306 -2.97 2.59 9.07
C ARG A 306 -2.27 1.88 10.22
N VAL A 307 -1.27 2.55 10.78
CA VAL A 307 -0.41 2.08 11.86
C VAL A 307 -0.44 3.16 12.95
N LEU A 308 -1.29 3.02 13.97
CA LEU A 308 -1.42 4.06 15.00
C LEU A 308 -0.37 3.89 16.10
N GLY A 309 -0.20 2.67 16.61
CA GLY A 309 0.81 2.37 17.63
C GLY A 309 0.59 3.10 18.96
N PRO A 310 1.52 2.96 19.92
CA PRO A 310 1.49 3.69 21.18
C PRO A 310 1.65 5.22 20.95
N PRO A 311 0.89 6.07 21.67
CA PRO A 311 0.90 7.53 21.43
C PRO A 311 2.25 8.19 21.79
N ASP A 312 2.99 7.59 22.72
CA ASP A 312 4.29 8.10 23.17
C ASP A 312 5.45 7.66 22.28
N ALA A 313 5.21 6.82 21.26
CA ALA A 313 6.29 6.29 20.42
C ALA A 313 6.99 7.37 19.60
N SER A 314 8.31 7.26 19.45
CA SER A 314 9.05 7.98 18.40
C SER A 314 9.02 7.18 17.10
N TRP A 315 9.02 7.90 15.98
CA TRP A 315 8.92 7.32 14.65
C TRP A 315 10.17 7.59 13.84
N THR A 316 10.60 6.60 13.06
CA THR A 316 11.52 6.79 11.93
C THR A 316 10.98 6.09 10.70
N VAL A 317 11.42 6.53 9.53
CA VAL A 317 11.07 5.95 8.23
C VAL A 317 12.35 5.58 7.48
N GLU A 318 12.34 4.46 6.79
CA GLU A 318 13.49 4.03 5.99
C GLU A 318 13.48 4.74 4.63
N LYS A 319 14.61 5.39 4.30
CA LYS A 319 14.83 6.05 3.02
C LYS A 319 16.23 5.74 2.52
N MET A 320 16.31 5.08 1.36
CA MET A 320 17.56 4.85 0.64
C MET A 320 18.66 4.19 1.50
N GLY A 321 18.28 3.20 2.31
CA GLY A 321 19.15 2.47 3.23
C GLY A 321 19.40 3.15 4.58
N SER A 322 18.73 4.29 4.86
CA SER A 322 18.96 5.08 6.07
C SER A 322 17.67 5.32 6.86
N SER A 323 17.79 5.38 8.19
CA SER A 323 16.68 5.75 9.08
C SER A 323 16.56 7.27 9.18
N VAL A 324 15.40 7.82 8.85
CA VAL A 324 15.13 9.27 8.87
C VAL A 324 14.00 9.57 9.85
N SER A 325 14.21 10.54 10.73
CA SER A 325 13.15 11.07 11.59
C SER A 325 12.21 11.96 10.78
N PRO A 326 10.90 11.68 10.71
CA PRO A 326 9.93 12.52 10.00
C PRO A 326 9.77 13.91 10.66
N TYR A 327 10.23 14.07 11.90
CA TYR A 327 10.23 15.34 12.64
C TYR A 327 11.42 16.24 12.32
N GLN A 328 12.46 15.69 11.68
CA GLN A 328 13.69 16.41 11.31
C GLN A 328 13.76 16.66 9.80
N VAL A 329 12.62 16.63 9.12
CA VAL A 329 12.51 16.94 7.70
C VAL A 329 12.27 18.45 7.51
N LEU A 330 12.99 19.06 6.57
CA LEU A 330 12.80 20.46 6.23
C LEU A 330 11.35 20.73 5.80
N ARG A 331 10.91 21.99 5.97
CA ARG A 331 9.54 22.40 5.67
C ARG A 331 9.10 21.91 4.29
N ASN A 332 7.83 21.51 4.21
CA ASN A 332 7.15 21.08 2.99
C ASN A 332 7.45 19.66 2.49
N SER A 333 7.99 18.74 3.29
CA SER A 333 8.09 17.32 2.87
C SER A 333 7.99 16.30 4.01
N SER A 334 7.52 16.73 5.18
CA SER A 334 7.54 15.96 6.44
C SER A 334 6.42 14.94 6.60
N VAL A 335 5.36 15.00 5.78
CA VAL A 335 4.18 14.13 5.92
C VAL A 335 4.18 12.97 4.95
N MET A 336 4.50 13.18 3.67
CA MET A 336 4.45 12.12 2.66
C MET A 336 5.86 11.63 2.34
N HIS A 337 6.08 10.31 2.40
CA HIS A 337 7.39 9.69 2.22
C HIS A 337 7.31 8.49 1.30
N ALA A 338 8.27 8.38 0.38
CA ALA A 338 8.57 7.11 -0.26
C ALA A 338 9.55 6.34 0.65
N VAL A 339 9.16 5.14 1.09
CA VAL A 339 9.95 4.26 1.95
C VAL A 339 10.36 2.99 1.19
N GLY A 340 11.53 2.43 1.52
CA GLY A 340 11.91 1.10 1.05
C GLY A 340 11.23 0.01 1.88
N ASP A 341 11.75 -1.23 1.81
CA ASP A 341 11.04 -2.41 2.31
C ASP A 341 10.93 -2.45 3.84
N ALA A 342 11.86 -1.80 4.56
CA ALA A 342 11.80 -1.72 6.02
C ALA A 342 10.72 -0.76 6.54
N GLY A 343 10.09 0.04 5.66
CA GLY A 343 8.93 0.86 5.99
C GLY A 343 9.18 1.88 7.10
N ALA A 344 8.51 1.69 8.24
CA ALA A 344 8.59 2.58 9.40
C ALA A 344 8.94 1.81 10.68
N THR A 345 9.65 2.46 11.59
CA THR A 345 9.97 1.92 12.92
C THR A 345 9.40 2.82 14.00
N LEU A 346 8.68 2.21 14.94
CA LEU A 346 8.21 2.82 16.17
C LEU A 346 9.17 2.42 17.28
N GLN A 347 9.54 3.37 18.13
CA GLN A 347 10.28 3.12 19.36
C GLN A 347 9.42 3.52 20.55
N ASP A 348 9.17 2.59 21.45
CA ASP A 348 8.51 2.89 22.72
C ASP A 348 9.47 3.69 23.61
N LYS A 349 9.09 4.92 23.98
CA LYS A 349 9.95 5.81 24.78
C LYS A 349 10.17 5.33 26.20
N LYS A 350 9.29 4.48 26.74
CA LYS A 350 9.37 4.01 28.14
C LYS A 350 10.39 2.89 28.28
N SER A 351 10.30 1.89 27.41
CA SER A 351 11.17 0.71 27.43
C SER A 351 12.38 0.84 26.52
N GLY A 352 12.28 1.59 25.42
CA GLY A 352 13.27 1.59 24.33
C GLY A 352 13.07 0.47 23.32
N ALA A 353 12.06 -0.40 23.49
CA ALA A 353 11.72 -1.47 22.56
C ALA A 353 11.31 -0.90 21.19
N LEU A 354 11.45 -1.72 20.15
CA LEU A 354 11.20 -1.33 18.76
C LEU A 354 10.10 -2.19 18.13
N LEU A 355 9.29 -1.58 17.27
CA LEU A 355 8.44 -2.26 16.30
C LEU A 355 8.75 -1.72 14.91
N SER A 356 9.30 -2.57 14.04
CA SER A 356 9.41 -2.28 12.61
C SER A 356 8.18 -2.81 11.88
N VAL A 357 7.58 -1.95 11.06
CA VAL A 357 6.49 -2.27 10.15
C VAL A 357 7.02 -2.11 8.73
N GLY A 358 7.47 -3.22 8.15
CA GLY A 358 7.97 -3.27 6.77
C GLY A 358 6.83 -3.29 5.77
N SER A 359 7.11 -2.81 4.55
CA SER A 359 6.16 -2.78 3.44
C SER A 359 6.85 -3.14 2.14
N LEU A 360 6.55 -4.33 1.62
CA LEU A 360 7.16 -4.83 0.40
C LEU A 360 6.51 -4.20 -0.84
N ASP A 361 5.20 -3.96 -0.79
CA ASP A 361 4.41 -3.72 -1.99
C ASP A 361 3.85 -2.28 -2.09
N ALA A 362 3.81 -1.54 -0.97
CA ALA A 362 3.41 -0.13 -0.90
C ALA A 362 4.59 0.77 -0.49
N ALA A 363 5.01 1.66 -1.39
CA ALA A 363 6.14 2.56 -1.14
C ALA A 363 5.74 3.85 -0.40
N LEU A 364 4.49 4.28 -0.54
CA LEU A 364 4.07 5.61 -0.13
C LEU A 364 3.52 5.54 1.30
N LEU A 365 4.09 6.32 2.21
CA LEU A 365 3.74 6.37 3.62
C LEU A 365 3.44 7.83 4.01
N SER A 366 2.23 8.06 4.51
CA SER A 366 1.87 9.30 5.19
C SER A 366 2.19 9.18 6.68
N VAL A 367 2.99 10.09 7.22
CA VAL A 367 3.23 10.23 8.66
C VAL A 367 2.27 11.30 9.18
N GLY A 368 1.46 10.95 10.17
CA GLY A 368 0.30 11.73 10.60
C GLY A 368 -0.98 11.22 9.95
N ALA A 369 -1.89 12.15 9.64
CA ALA A 369 -3.19 11.80 9.07
C ALA A 369 -3.03 11.09 7.70
N PRO A 370 -3.93 10.14 7.37
CA PRO A 370 -4.00 9.53 6.04
C PRO A 370 -4.56 10.55 5.03
N ASP A 371 -3.72 11.48 4.62
CA ASP A 371 -4.05 12.54 3.67
C ASP A 371 -3.23 12.33 2.39
N PRO A 372 -3.86 12.09 1.23
CA PRO A 372 -3.14 11.88 -0.02
C PRO A 372 -2.72 13.21 -0.65
N PHE A 373 -3.26 14.34 -0.17
CA PHE A 373 -2.82 15.65 -0.55
C PHE A 373 -1.55 15.94 0.25
N TYR A 374 -0.48 16.30 -0.45
CA TYR A 374 0.89 16.53 0.04
C TYR A 374 1.03 17.57 1.18
N ALA A 375 -0.08 18.12 1.69
CA ALA A 375 -0.15 19.28 2.55
C ALA A 375 0.82 19.23 3.72
N THR A 376 1.93 19.94 3.51
CA THR A 376 2.60 20.81 4.45
C THR A 376 1.76 21.01 5.72
N THR A 377 2.29 20.69 6.89
CA THR A 377 1.67 21.18 8.12
C THR A 377 1.48 22.69 7.99
N LYS A 378 0.25 23.19 8.24
CA LYS A 378 -0.22 24.56 7.91
C LYS A 378 0.70 25.69 8.40
N ASP A 379 1.57 25.37 9.35
CA ASP A 379 2.44 26.22 10.15
C ASP A 379 3.90 25.69 10.24
N GLY A 380 4.22 24.57 9.58
CA GLY A 380 5.48 23.86 9.76
C GLY A 380 5.55 23.03 11.04
N SER A 381 4.41 22.71 11.67
CA SER A 381 4.36 21.79 12.81
C SER A 381 4.92 20.41 12.45
N PRO A 382 5.42 19.64 13.41
CA PRO A 382 5.68 18.23 13.20
C PRO A 382 4.40 17.47 12.83
N PRO A 383 4.51 16.33 12.13
CA PRO A 383 3.39 15.42 11.90
C PRO A 383 2.74 14.97 13.22
N ALA A 384 1.40 15.00 13.27
CA ALA A 384 0.58 14.63 14.44
C ALA A 384 0.48 13.10 14.63
N THR A 385 1.62 12.46 14.83
CA THR A 385 1.77 11.00 15.01
C THR A 385 1.12 10.45 16.27
N ALA A 386 1.07 11.23 17.36
CA ALA A 386 0.42 10.77 18.61
C ALA A 386 -1.09 10.47 18.44
N THR A 387 -1.75 11.16 17.49
CA THR A 387 -3.18 10.99 17.22
C THR A 387 -3.45 10.14 15.98
N HIS A 388 -2.56 10.18 14.98
CA HIS A 388 -2.82 9.56 13.68
C HIS A 388 -1.85 8.44 13.29
N GLY A 389 -0.71 8.32 13.98
CA GLY A 389 0.36 7.39 13.64
C GLY A 389 0.96 7.63 12.26
N SER A 390 1.03 6.57 11.46
CA SER A 390 1.36 6.63 10.03
C SER A 390 0.43 5.74 9.21
N SER A 391 0.39 5.92 7.89
CA SER A 391 -0.54 5.24 6.99
C SER A 391 0.11 4.95 5.64
N PHE A 392 0.24 3.68 5.27
CA PHE A 392 0.69 3.29 3.94
C PHE A 392 -0.43 3.55 2.94
N CYS A 393 -0.14 4.30 1.87
CA CYS A 393 -1.04 4.47 0.74
C CYS A 393 -0.89 3.28 -0.20
N LEU A 394 -1.92 2.45 -0.29
CA LEU A 394 -1.94 1.24 -1.09
C LEU A 394 -2.25 1.55 -2.57
N ALA A 395 -3.17 2.48 -2.79
CA ALA A 395 -3.50 3.06 -4.08
C ALA A 395 -4.22 4.40 -3.86
N ASN A 396 -4.07 5.33 -4.81
CA ASN A 396 -4.89 6.53 -4.91
C ASN A 396 -4.89 7.01 -6.37
N ASN A 397 -5.84 7.88 -6.72
CA ASN A 397 -5.93 8.50 -8.05
C ASN A 397 -6.03 10.03 -7.96
N ILE A 398 -5.45 10.64 -6.92
CA ILE A 398 -5.70 12.04 -6.57
C ILE A 398 -5.19 13.03 -7.62
N TRP A 399 -4.05 12.75 -8.23
CA TRP A 399 -3.41 13.66 -9.18
C TRP A 399 -3.92 13.43 -10.61
N GLY A 400 -4.25 14.52 -11.32
CA GLY A 400 -4.25 14.56 -12.79
C GLY A 400 -2.82 14.80 -13.29
N THR A 401 -2.61 15.18 -14.55
CA THR A 401 -1.35 15.06 -15.32
C THR A 401 -1.29 13.73 -16.07
N ASN A 402 -0.30 12.88 -15.83
CA ASN A 402 -0.03 11.66 -16.61
C ASN A 402 0.09 10.45 -15.68
N TYR A 403 -0.81 10.40 -14.69
CA TYR A 403 -0.94 9.29 -13.76
C TYR A 403 -2.17 8.45 -14.11
N VAL A 404 -2.25 7.28 -13.49
CA VAL A 404 -3.44 6.43 -13.58
C VAL A 404 -4.64 7.18 -12.99
N MET A 405 -5.64 7.47 -13.83
CA MET A 405 -6.81 8.26 -13.43
C MET A 405 -7.92 7.41 -12.82
N TRP A 406 -7.90 6.10 -13.02
CA TRP A 406 -8.81 5.14 -12.38
C TRP A 406 -8.10 3.82 -12.09
N GLN A 407 -8.35 3.27 -10.90
CA GLN A 407 -7.81 1.97 -10.49
C GLN A 407 -8.97 1.02 -10.13
N PRO A 408 -9.00 -0.20 -10.67
CA PRO A 408 -8.11 -0.74 -11.72
C PRO A 408 -8.37 -0.17 -13.12
N TYR A 409 -7.32 -0.05 -13.94
CA TYR A 409 -7.43 0.19 -15.39
C TYR A 409 -7.24 -1.09 -16.22
N ASP A 410 -6.74 -2.17 -15.58
CA ASP A 410 -6.63 -3.50 -16.17
C ASP A 410 -7.44 -4.49 -15.33
N ALA A 411 -8.20 -5.36 -15.99
CA ALA A 411 -9.09 -6.30 -15.31
C ALA A 411 -8.36 -7.21 -14.31
N LYS A 412 -7.09 -7.54 -14.59
CA LYS A 412 -6.27 -8.38 -13.70
C LYS A 412 -5.93 -7.73 -12.35
N ASP A 413 -6.06 -6.40 -12.24
CA ASP A 413 -5.75 -5.64 -11.03
C ASP A 413 -6.99 -5.38 -10.15
N SER A 414 -8.14 -5.98 -10.50
CA SER A 414 -9.34 -5.94 -9.65
C SER A 414 -9.10 -6.59 -8.28
N ASP A 415 -8.16 -7.54 -8.24
CA ASP A 415 -7.64 -8.15 -7.03
C ASP A 415 -6.18 -7.73 -6.84
N ALA A 416 -5.77 -7.46 -5.61
CA ALA A 416 -4.38 -7.18 -5.28
C ALA A 416 -4.02 -7.67 -3.87
N ALA A 417 -2.74 -7.95 -3.67
CA ALA A 417 -2.18 -8.32 -2.38
C ALA A 417 -0.99 -7.40 -2.03
N PHE A 418 -0.89 -7.06 -0.75
CA PHE A 418 0.14 -6.21 -0.19
C PHE A 418 0.73 -6.91 1.04
N ARG A 419 2.04 -7.13 1.02
CA ARG A 419 2.77 -7.81 2.10
C ARG A 419 3.47 -6.78 2.98
N PHE A 420 3.25 -6.96 4.28
CA PHE A 420 3.86 -6.20 5.37
C PHE A 420 4.57 -7.16 6.32
N THR A 421 5.55 -6.65 7.06
CA THR A 421 6.22 -7.42 8.11
C THR A 421 6.10 -6.67 9.44
N LEU A 422 5.83 -7.41 10.51
CA LEU A 422 5.85 -6.91 11.87
C LEU A 422 7.02 -7.57 12.59
N ARG A 423 8.01 -6.77 13.00
CA ARG A 423 9.14 -7.21 13.78
C ARG A 423 9.24 -6.41 15.07
N ALA A 424 9.01 -7.06 16.20
CA ALA A 424 9.16 -6.46 17.52
C ALA A 424 10.50 -6.90 18.14
N VAL A 425 11.24 -5.97 18.71
CA VAL A 425 12.52 -6.23 19.37
C VAL A 425 12.47 -5.61 20.76
N ALA A 426 12.66 -6.42 21.80
CA ALA A 426 12.78 -5.92 23.17
C ALA A 426 13.96 -4.96 23.30
N ALA A 427 13.90 -4.05 24.28
CA ALA A 427 15.04 -3.19 24.58
C ALA A 427 16.26 -4.03 25.01
N GLN A 428 17.45 -3.66 24.52
CA GLN A 428 18.69 -4.23 25.04
C GLN A 428 18.86 -3.73 26.48
N ALA A 429 19.02 -4.68 27.41
CA ALA A 429 19.19 -4.42 28.84
C ALA A 429 20.51 -3.72 29.16
#